data_AF-Q9AN65-F1
#
_entry.id   AF-Q9AN65-F1
#
_cell.length_a   1.000
_cell.length_b   1.000
_cell.length_c   1.000
_cell.angle_alpha   90.00
_cell.angle_beta   90.00
_cell.angle_gamma   90.00
#
_symmetry.space_group_name_H-M   'P 1'
#
loop_
_entity.id
_entity.type
_entity.pdbx_description
1 polymer ?
#
loop_
_entity_poly.entity_id
_entity_poly.type
_entity_poly.pdbx_seq_one_letter_code
_entity_poly.pdbx_strand_id
1 'polypeptide(L)'
;MPFFTIETTYHLPIYRQRTYEAETLDQACDLAIADEGWDDNRSDVETSGDTYVTGAWEGRDAAFSGRRLAFPSRFGEQVQRKAGHFEVLLGLLKILIHAPEEGSVDVELWRRRADVAIAKAEAILAGENDPIEGAAS
;
A
#
# COMPACT_ATOMS: atom_id res chain seq x y z
N MET A 1 5.69 32.21 1.33
CA MET A 1 5.17 30.83 1.43
C MET A 1 5.72 30.04 0.24
N PRO A 2 6.26 28.82 0.44
CA PRO A 2 6.73 27.99 -0.67
C PRO A 2 5.54 27.48 -1.51
N PHE A 3 5.79 27.20 -2.79
CA PHE A 3 4.84 26.50 -3.67
C PHE A 3 5.25 25.04 -3.77
N PHE A 4 4.26 24.15 -3.87
CA PHE A 4 4.47 22.73 -4.14
C PHE A 4 3.61 22.31 -5.31
N THR A 5 4.16 21.43 -6.14
CA THR A 5 3.40 20.67 -7.14
C THR A 5 3.19 19.28 -6.55
N ILE A 6 1.93 18.84 -6.43
CA ILE A 6 1.56 17.52 -5.89
C ILE A 6 0.81 16.76 -6.98
N GLU A 7 1.27 15.56 -7.27
CA GLU A 7 0.59 14.63 -8.17
C GLU A 7 -0.19 13.63 -7.32
N THR A 8 -1.48 13.53 -7.62
CA THR A 8 -2.40 12.57 -7.01
C THR A 8 -3.02 11.69 -8.07
N THR A 9 -3.28 10.44 -7.71
CA THR A 9 -4.03 9.48 -8.52
C THR A 9 -4.96 8.67 -7.63
N TYR A 10 -5.78 7.81 -8.23
CA TYR A 10 -6.60 6.83 -7.54
C TYR A 10 -6.67 5.55 -8.38
N HIS A 11 -6.98 4.42 -7.75
CA HIS A 11 -7.19 3.19 -8.49
C HIS A 11 -8.56 3.21 -9.16
N LEU A 12 -8.59 3.14 -10.50
CA LEU A 12 -9.83 3.03 -11.28
C LEU A 12 -9.94 1.61 -11.83
N PRO A 13 -10.83 0.75 -11.28
CA PRO A 13 -11.05 -0.57 -11.83
C PRO A 13 -11.54 -0.49 -13.27
N ILE A 14 -10.86 -1.21 -14.16
CA ILE A 14 -11.30 -1.44 -15.54
C ILE A 14 -11.69 -2.90 -15.64
N TYR A 15 -12.92 -3.17 -16.08
CA TYR A 15 -13.45 -4.52 -16.21
C TYR A 15 -14.04 -4.76 -17.59
N ARG A 16 -14.21 -6.04 -17.93
CA ARG A 16 -14.99 -6.50 -19.08
C ARG A 16 -15.83 -7.70 -18.67
N GLN A 17 -16.90 -7.97 -19.39
CA GLN A 17 -17.80 -9.10 -19.12
C GLN A 17 -18.01 -9.88 -20.40
N ARG A 18 -17.65 -11.17 -20.38
CA ARG A 18 -17.80 -12.09 -21.51
C ARG A 18 -18.24 -13.46 -21.03
N THR A 19 -18.77 -14.24 -21.95
CA THR A 19 -19.17 -15.62 -21.69
C THR A 19 -18.16 -16.55 -22.33
N TYR A 20 -17.67 -17.52 -21.56
CA TYR A 20 -16.75 -18.55 -22.02
C TYR A 20 -17.40 -19.92 -21.86
N GLU A 21 -17.29 -20.74 -22.89
CA GLU A 21 -17.71 -22.15 -22.83
C GLU A 21 -16.57 -22.97 -22.25
N ALA A 22 -16.83 -23.69 -21.16
CA ALA A 22 -15.86 -24.53 -20.48
C ALA A 22 -16.56 -25.61 -19.65
N GLU A 23 -15.84 -26.69 -19.31
CA GLU A 23 -16.38 -27.78 -18.48
C GLU A 23 -16.40 -27.42 -16.98
N THR A 24 -15.52 -26.51 -16.56
CA THR A 24 -15.41 -26.04 -15.16
C THR A 24 -15.28 -24.53 -15.07
N LEU A 25 -15.58 -23.99 -13.88
CA LEU A 25 -15.36 -22.57 -13.57
C LEU A 25 -13.87 -22.20 -13.71
N ASP A 26 -12.97 -23.04 -13.20
CA ASP A 26 -11.53 -22.78 -13.27
C ASP A 26 -11.05 -22.66 -14.73
N GLN A 27 -11.51 -23.56 -15.61
CA GLN A 27 -11.23 -23.47 -17.04
C GLN A 27 -11.80 -22.20 -17.68
N ALA A 28 -13.02 -21.80 -17.32
CA ALA A 28 -13.60 -20.54 -17.80
C ALA A 28 -12.79 -19.31 -17.32
N CYS A 29 -12.29 -19.34 -16.07
CA CYS A 29 -11.41 -18.31 -15.53
C CYS A 29 -10.07 -18.26 -16.26
N ASP A 30 -9.45 -19.41 -16.54
CA ASP A 30 -8.21 -19.49 -17.32
C ASP A 30 -8.39 -18.90 -18.73
N LEU A 31 -9.50 -19.24 -19.41
CA LEU A 31 -9.88 -18.64 -20.69
C LEU A 31 -10.05 -17.13 -20.58
N ALA A 32 -10.72 -16.66 -19.53
CA ALA A 32 -10.95 -15.23 -19.31
C ALA A 32 -9.67 -14.44 -19.03
N ILE A 33 -8.66 -15.06 -18.41
CA ILE A 33 -7.33 -14.44 -18.17
C ILE A 33 -6.50 -14.44 -19.44
N ALA A 34 -6.55 -15.51 -20.24
CA ALA A 34 -5.80 -15.64 -21.49
C ALA A 34 -6.34 -14.76 -22.64
N ASP A 35 -7.61 -14.32 -22.57
CA ASP A 35 -8.20 -13.44 -23.57
C ASP A 35 -7.55 -12.04 -23.52
N GLU A 36 -6.86 -11.63 -24.58
CA GLU A 36 -6.18 -10.32 -24.62
C GLU A 36 -7.05 -9.17 -25.15
N GLY A 37 -8.29 -9.44 -25.61
CA GLY A 37 -9.13 -8.42 -26.24
C GLY A 37 -9.82 -7.51 -25.22
N TRP A 38 -9.45 -6.23 -25.14
CA TRP A 38 -10.02 -5.28 -24.16
C TRP A 38 -10.93 -4.20 -24.78
N ASP A 39 -11.31 -4.31 -26.04
CA ASP A 39 -12.05 -3.25 -26.75
C ASP A 39 -13.45 -2.94 -26.14
N ASP A 40 -14.03 -3.88 -25.41
CA ASP A 40 -15.34 -3.77 -24.74
C ASP A 40 -15.24 -3.41 -23.24
N ASN A 41 -14.06 -2.97 -22.79
CA ASN A 41 -13.83 -2.62 -21.40
C ASN A 41 -14.70 -1.44 -20.92
N ARG A 42 -14.92 -1.41 -19.61
CA ARG A 42 -15.64 -0.35 -18.91
C ARG A 42 -14.87 0.03 -17.65
N SER A 43 -14.87 1.31 -17.34
CA SER A 43 -14.38 1.83 -16.07
C SER A 43 -15.47 1.76 -15.01
N ASP A 44 -15.14 1.27 -13.82
CA ASP A 44 -16.00 1.36 -12.64
C ASP A 44 -15.57 2.55 -11.77
N VAL A 45 -16.18 3.71 -12.03
CA VAL A 45 -15.89 4.93 -11.26
C VAL A 45 -16.50 4.86 -9.86
N GLU A 46 -17.63 4.15 -9.70
CA GLU A 46 -18.36 4.07 -8.43
C GLU A 46 -17.59 3.28 -7.38
N THR A 47 -16.79 2.28 -7.80
CA THR A 47 -15.93 1.50 -6.91
C THR A 47 -14.46 1.90 -6.97
N SER A 48 -14.18 3.11 -7.48
CA SER A 48 -12.81 3.64 -7.49
C SER A 48 -12.22 3.77 -6.08
N GLY A 49 -10.92 3.50 -5.98
CA GLY A 49 -10.19 3.57 -4.72
C GLY A 49 -9.96 5.00 -4.24
N ASP A 50 -9.42 5.13 -3.03
CA ASP A 50 -9.07 6.42 -2.45
C ASP A 50 -8.06 7.18 -3.32
N THR A 51 -8.14 8.52 -3.30
CA THR A 51 -7.10 9.37 -3.90
C THR A 51 -5.85 9.39 -3.02
N TYR A 52 -4.69 9.16 -3.63
CA TYR A 52 -3.39 9.13 -2.96
C TYR A 52 -2.33 9.90 -3.74
N VAL A 53 -1.24 10.26 -3.06
CA VAL A 53 -0.11 11.01 -3.63
C VAL A 53 0.86 10.04 -4.29
N THR A 54 1.22 10.34 -5.54
CA THR A 54 2.30 9.65 -6.26
C THR A 54 3.50 10.54 -6.45
N GLY A 55 3.37 11.85 -6.40
CA GLY A 55 4.49 12.77 -6.64
C GLY A 55 4.40 14.04 -5.83
N ALA A 56 5.56 14.56 -5.42
CA ALA A 56 5.68 15.85 -4.74
C ALA A 56 6.96 16.54 -5.18
N TRP A 57 6.87 17.84 -5.46
CA TRP A 57 7.99 18.69 -5.89
C TRP A 57 7.85 20.08 -5.27
N GLU A 58 8.98 20.73 -5.00
CA GLU A 58 9.00 22.14 -4.64
C GLU A 58 8.98 23.00 -5.90
N GLY A 59 8.15 24.05 -5.90
CA GLY A 59 7.96 24.96 -7.03
C GLY A 59 6.61 24.78 -7.72
N ARG A 60 6.32 25.74 -8.61
CA ARG A 60 5.16 25.70 -9.51
C ARG A 60 5.50 24.87 -10.74
N ASP A 61 4.56 24.05 -11.19
CA ASP A 61 4.67 23.25 -12.41
C ASP A 61 5.95 22.40 -12.48
N ALA A 62 6.39 21.91 -11.31
CA ALA A 62 7.67 21.25 -11.13
C ALA A 62 7.61 19.71 -11.35
N ALA A 63 6.43 19.18 -11.70
CA ALA A 63 6.26 17.77 -12.01
C ALA A 63 7.21 17.36 -13.16
N PHE A 64 7.91 16.24 -12.98
CA PHE A 64 8.87 15.66 -13.95
C PHE A 64 10.08 16.54 -14.36
N SER A 65 10.16 17.79 -13.89
CA SER A 65 11.26 18.72 -14.17
C SER A 65 12.09 19.05 -12.93
N GLY A 66 11.45 19.08 -11.75
CA GLY A 66 12.07 19.34 -10.47
C GLY A 66 12.54 18.07 -9.74
N ARG A 67 13.28 18.26 -8.65
CA ARG A 67 13.63 17.16 -7.73
C ARG A 67 12.38 16.66 -7.00
N ARG A 68 12.10 15.36 -7.12
CA ARG A 68 11.02 14.71 -6.39
C ARG A 68 11.34 14.67 -4.89
N LEU A 69 10.38 15.07 -4.07
CA LEU A 69 10.44 15.06 -2.62
C LEU A 69 9.95 13.71 -2.08
N ALA A 70 10.55 13.25 -0.99
CA ALA A 70 9.96 12.19 -0.19
C ALA A 70 8.77 12.74 0.60
N PHE A 71 7.73 11.94 0.78
CA PHE A 71 6.55 12.30 1.56
C PHE A 71 6.13 11.14 2.47
N PRO A 72 5.43 11.43 3.59
CA PRO A 72 5.01 10.40 4.55
C PRO A 72 4.13 9.31 3.93
N SER A 73 4.28 8.06 4.40
CA SER A 73 3.53 6.90 3.89
C SER A 73 2.01 7.01 4.06
N ARG A 74 1.53 7.82 5.00
CA ARG A 74 0.10 8.11 5.19
C ARG A 74 -0.61 8.70 3.96
N PHE A 75 0.15 9.28 3.02
CA PHE A 75 -0.39 9.81 1.76
C PHE A 75 -0.41 8.80 0.62
N GLY A 76 0.13 7.59 0.83
CA GLY A 76 0.13 6.52 -0.15
C GLY A 76 -1.18 5.73 -0.18
N GLU A 77 -1.38 4.97 -1.25
CA GLU A 77 -2.55 4.09 -1.40
C GLU A 77 -2.64 3.08 -0.25
N GLN A 78 -3.86 2.85 0.26
CA GLN A 78 -4.12 1.93 1.37
C GLN A 78 -3.58 0.52 1.13
N VAL A 79 -3.72 -0.02 -0.08
CA VAL A 79 -3.19 -1.36 -0.42
C VAL A 79 -1.66 -1.37 -0.37
N GLN A 80 -0.99 -0.34 -0.90
CA GLN A 80 0.47 -0.23 -0.86
C GLN A 80 0.98 0.00 0.56
N ARG A 81 0.25 0.76 1.39
CA ARG A 81 0.57 0.91 2.82
C ARG A 81 0.54 -0.45 3.53
N LYS A 82 -0.48 -1.27 3.28
CA LYS A 82 -0.57 -2.66 3.81
C LYS A 82 0.58 -3.53 3.31
N ALA A 83 0.85 -3.52 1.99
CA ALA A 83 1.92 -4.32 1.39
C ALA A 83 3.31 -3.94 1.93
N GLY A 84 3.62 -2.64 2.00
CA GLY A 84 4.88 -2.17 2.57
C GLY A 84 5.02 -2.48 4.06
N HIS A 85 3.92 -2.50 4.81
CA HIS A 85 3.96 -2.85 6.23
C HIS A 85 4.07 -4.36 6.49
N PHE A 86 3.67 -5.20 5.53
CA PHE A 86 3.75 -6.65 5.64
C PHE A 86 5.19 -7.14 5.87
N GLU A 87 6.18 -6.53 5.21
CA GLU A 87 7.59 -6.89 5.40
C GLU A 87 8.07 -6.63 6.84
N VAL A 88 7.63 -5.53 7.45
CA VAL A 88 7.95 -5.19 8.84
C VAL A 88 7.35 -6.21 9.79
N LEU A 89 6.06 -6.54 9.61
CA LEU A 89 5.37 -7.53 10.43
C LEU A 89 6.01 -8.92 10.30
N LEU A 90 6.36 -9.33 9.08
CA LEU A 90 7.06 -10.59 8.84
C LEU A 90 8.44 -10.62 9.51
N GLY A 91 9.18 -9.50 9.47
CA GLY A 91 10.45 -9.36 10.17
C GLY A 91 10.31 -9.56 11.67
N LEU A 92 9.30 -8.94 12.29
CA LEU A 92 8.99 -9.11 13.71
C LEU A 92 8.62 -10.54 14.08
N LEU A 93 7.80 -11.21 13.26
CA LEU A 93 7.43 -12.62 13.46
C LEU A 93 8.65 -13.54 13.41
N LYS A 94 9.56 -13.30 12.46
CA LYS A 94 10.81 -14.08 12.37
C LYS A 94 11.67 -13.91 13.62
N ILE A 95 11.77 -12.70 14.16
CA ILE A 95 12.53 -12.45 15.39
C ILE A 95 11.88 -13.14 16.59
N LEU A 96 10.54 -13.14 16.68
CA LEU A 96 9.82 -13.79 17.76
C LEU A 96 10.08 -15.32 17.79
N ILE A 97 10.05 -15.97 16.62
CA ILE A 97 10.19 -17.43 16.51
C ILE A 97 11.66 -17.88 16.49
N HIS A 98 12.58 -17.02 16.04
CA HIS A 98 14.00 -17.33 15.92
C HIS A 98 14.89 -16.50 16.85
N ALA A 99 14.33 -16.00 17.97
CA ALA A 99 15.11 -15.27 18.96
C ALA A 99 16.34 -16.13 19.35
N PRO A 100 17.58 -15.61 19.24
CA PRO A 100 18.75 -16.31 19.71
C PRO A 100 18.68 -16.49 21.23
N GLU A 101 19.44 -17.46 21.76
CA GLU A 101 19.37 -17.91 23.16
C GLU A 101 19.40 -16.78 24.20
N GLU A 102 18.94 -17.12 25.41
CA GLU A 102 18.79 -16.22 26.56
C GLU A 102 19.95 -15.21 26.67
N GLY A 103 19.64 -13.92 26.52
CA GLY A 103 20.58 -12.80 26.72
C GLY A 103 21.08 -12.09 25.46
N SER A 104 20.74 -12.57 24.25
CA SER A 104 21.23 -12.00 22.98
C SER A 104 20.35 -10.88 22.37
N VAL A 105 19.11 -10.76 22.82
CA VAL A 105 18.07 -9.88 22.26
C VAL A 105 17.62 -8.90 23.33
N ASP A 106 17.73 -7.60 23.05
CA ASP A 106 17.16 -6.54 23.88
C ASP A 106 15.63 -6.61 23.78
N VAL A 107 15.03 -7.41 24.66
CA VAL A 107 13.59 -7.70 24.69
C VAL A 107 12.77 -6.41 24.75
N GLU A 108 13.25 -5.40 25.46
CA GLU A 108 12.57 -4.11 25.61
C GLU A 108 12.59 -3.32 24.30
N LEU A 109 13.73 -3.27 23.61
CA LEU A 109 13.83 -2.67 22.28
C LEU A 109 12.89 -3.35 21.27
N TRP A 110 12.81 -4.67 21.29
CA TRP A 110 11.94 -5.40 20.35
C TRP A 110 10.46 -5.26 20.66
N ARG A 111 10.09 -5.23 21.94
CA ARG A 111 8.71 -4.92 22.37
C ARG A 111 8.29 -3.55 21.84
N ARG A 112 9.11 -2.51 22.03
CA ARG A 112 8.81 -1.17 21.52
C ARG A 112 8.65 -1.14 20.00
N ARG A 113 9.51 -1.86 19.26
CA ARG A 113 9.39 -1.98 17.80
C ARG A 113 8.09 -2.68 17.38
N ALA A 114 7.70 -3.72 18.11
CA ALA A 114 6.42 -4.41 17.88
C ALA A 114 5.23 -3.49 18.16
N ASP A 115 5.24 -2.75 19.28
CA ASP A 115 4.15 -1.82 19.64
C ASP A 115 3.96 -0.74 18.57
N VAL A 116 5.04 -0.14 18.07
CA VAL A 116 4.98 0.84 16.97
C VAL A 116 4.44 0.22 15.69
N ALA A 117 4.88 -0.99 15.34
CA ALA A 117 4.41 -1.67 14.14
C ALA A 117 2.93 -2.08 14.25
N ILE A 118 2.47 -2.48 15.44
CA ILE A 118 1.05 -2.80 15.70
C ILE A 118 0.22 -1.53 15.56
N ALA A 119 0.59 -0.44 16.22
CA ALA A 119 -0.12 0.83 16.12
C ALA A 119 -0.21 1.34 14.66
N LYS A 120 0.87 1.18 13.88
CA LYS A 120 0.84 1.51 12.45
C LYS A 120 -0.09 0.59 11.66
N ALA A 121 -0.10 -0.71 11.94
CA ALA A 121 -1.01 -1.65 11.28
C ALA A 121 -2.48 -1.32 11.57
N GLU A 122 -2.81 -1.01 12.82
CA GLU A 122 -4.15 -0.60 13.24
C GLU A 122 -4.58 0.70 12.54
N ALA A 123 -3.71 1.70 12.49
CA ALA A 123 -3.98 2.94 11.76
C ALA A 123 -4.21 2.69 10.26
N ILE A 124 -3.40 1.84 9.61
CA ILE A 124 -3.60 1.47 8.21
C ILE A 124 -4.97 0.79 8.01
N LEU A 125 -5.36 -0.13 8.91
CA LEU A 125 -6.66 -0.81 8.83
C LEU A 125 -7.83 0.15 9.01
N ALA A 126 -7.69 1.15 9.88
CA ALA A 126 -8.69 2.20 10.10
C ALA A 126 -8.73 3.27 8.99
N GLY A 127 -7.77 3.28 8.06
CA GLY A 127 -7.65 4.36 7.07
C GLY A 127 -7.09 5.67 7.64
N GLU A 128 -6.41 5.59 8.77
CA GLU A 128 -5.90 6.73 9.52
C GLU A 128 -4.43 7.04 9.19
N ASN A 129 -3.96 8.16 9.74
CA ASN A 129 -2.57 8.59 9.64
C ASN A 129 -1.62 7.63 10.36
N ASP A 130 -0.41 7.47 9.82
CA ASP A 130 0.64 6.75 10.55
C ASP A 130 0.88 7.39 11.93
N PRO A 131 1.07 6.60 13.00
CA PRO A 131 1.41 7.12 14.32
C PRO A 131 2.70 7.93 14.27
N ILE A 132 2.78 9.00 15.06
CA ILE A 132 4.01 9.78 15.21
C ILE A 132 5.01 8.94 16.01
N GLU A 133 6.16 8.62 15.42
CA GLU A 133 7.25 7.95 16.13
C GLU A 133 7.65 8.78 17.37
N GLY A 134 7.51 8.20 18.56
CA GLY A 134 7.82 8.85 19.83
C GLY A 134 6.61 9.33 20.66
N ALA A 135 5.37 9.08 20.23
CA ALA A 135 4.17 9.39 21.01
C ALA A 135 3.80 8.32 22.07
N ALA A 136 4.75 7.47 22.47
CA ALA A 136 4.56 6.57 23.61
C ALA A 136 4.87 7.36 24.90
N SER A 137 3.83 7.66 25.67
CA SER A 137 3.95 8.17 27.04
C SER A 137 4.46 7.10 28.00
#